data_AF-A0A9D6DLX6-F1
#
_entry.id   AF-A0A9D6DLX6-F1
#
_cell.length_a   1.000
_cell.length_b   1.000
_cell.length_c   1.000
_cell.angle_alpha   90.00
_cell.angle_beta   90.00
_cell.angle_gamma   90.00
#
_symmetry.space_group_name_H-M   'P 1'
#
loop_
_entity.id
_entity.type
_entity.pdbx_description
1 polymer ?
#
loop_
_entity_poly.entity_id
_entity_poly.type
_entity_poly.pdbx_seq_one_letter_code
_entity_poly.pdbx_strand_id
1 'polypeptide(L)'
;MNIFARFINSFEKPPAPKTPEEKDKDRQEWKKSFGQQAELGEVQNKAEEEKRQEQEKAKEEMRQKNEKEWKESFVQQAEVGKIQDEAEAERKLEQGKAEAELKKKQEKEWEEYFGDSAKVFKEGKEEVVKPSSVPEREPLMKTELDPEYVLGKDRAKLAQELGERMRAKSAKVTRAENEGPINKESAKTVFETKEGEKFSTERLTNPEDPRVNKVQEMLERQFNKEEVDSIETLKQAMAGIMKTGEKVPPCLVHVAENIKGEIMGVHTGAVCETVDAKGKVSEKSAVSLGFYTVVSPEMREKGVWKNLFKAYEKAAAKYAKERGIKINGYMAEAHDEIESPLNKQGAKRAYIKAEGVLFELPYEQPPVEWNSETGKPEEGAGTVPEHLMLKLASEKNKVSGKQIMEMVRGMYLYNNYREEEYFNSKEAHKEHTKFVKRIEQNLADFVAGKTVYLLSAKEREAMKKKGVQFSEYETGK
;
A
#
# COMPACT_ATOMS: atom_id res chain seq x y z
N MET A 1 -30.65 9.12 34.80
CA MET A 1 -31.68 10.18 34.83
C MET A 1 -32.37 10.19 33.48
N ASN A 2 -33.67 9.86 33.45
CA ASN A 2 -34.40 9.41 32.25
C ASN A 2 -35.33 10.54 31.76
N ILE A 3 -34.98 11.19 30.63
CA ILE A 3 -35.65 12.42 30.12
C ILE A 3 -36.96 12.12 29.37
N PHE A 4 -37.32 10.85 29.15
CA PHE A 4 -38.50 10.48 28.36
C PHE A 4 -39.85 10.48 29.10
N ALA A 5 -39.90 10.76 30.40
CA ALA A 5 -41.12 10.62 31.20
C ALA A 5 -41.96 11.91 31.39
N ARG A 6 -41.63 13.04 30.75
CA ARG A 6 -42.33 14.33 30.99
C ARG A 6 -43.28 14.81 29.88
N PHE A 7 -43.49 14.08 28.80
CA PHE A 7 -44.25 14.59 27.64
C PHE A 7 -45.74 14.21 27.56
N ILE A 8 -46.30 13.49 28.54
CA ILE A 8 -47.68 12.94 28.40
C ILE A 8 -48.77 13.72 29.18
N ASN A 9 -48.45 14.75 29.97
CA ASN A 9 -49.43 15.41 30.85
C ASN A 9 -49.92 16.82 30.44
N SER A 10 -49.78 17.22 29.18
CA SER A 10 -50.36 18.48 28.68
C SER A 10 -51.36 18.24 27.54
N PHE A 11 -52.42 17.47 27.81
CA PHE A 11 -53.63 17.55 27.00
C PHE A 11 -54.61 18.49 27.70
N GLU A 12 -54.48 19.78 27.37
CA GLU A 12 -55.53 20.76 27.58
C GLU A 12 -56.80 20.30 26.85
N LYS A 13 -57.96 20.64 27.42
CA LYS A 13 -59.29 20.24 26.94
C LYS A 13 -59.41 20.43 25.43
N PRO A 14 -60.05 19.49 24.70
CA PRO A 14 -60.28 19.67 23.27
C PRO A 14 -61.02 20.99 23.02
N PRO A 15 -60.60 21.78 22.03
CA PRO A 15 -61.27 23.04 21.70
C PRO A 15 -62.73 22.76 21.35
N ALA A 16 -63.62 23.67 21.79
CA ALA A 16 -65.04 23.56 21.53
C ALA A 16 -65.30 23.42 20.02
N PRO A 17 -66.28 22.59 19.61
CA PRO A 17 -66.56 22.36 18.20
C PRO A 17 -66.98 23.67 17.53
N LYS A 18 -66.20 24.09 16.51
CA LYS A 18 -66.48 25.29 15.69
C LYS A 18 -67.85 25.18 15.03
N THR A 19 -68.57 26.31 14.97
CA THR A 19 -69.86 26.39 14.29
C THR A 19 -69.71 26.19 12.77
N PRO A 20 -70.77 25.83 12.04
CA PRO A 20 -70.72 25.70 10.58
C PRO A 20 -70.20 26.96 9.87
N GLU A 21 -70.54 28.14 10.37
CA GLU A 21 -70.10 29.43 9.81
C GLU A 21 -68.61 29.70 10.05
N GLU A 22 -68.08 29.33 11.23
CA GLU A 22 -66.65 29.40 11.53
C GLU A 22 -65.83 28.45 10.65
N LYS A 23 -66.36 27.25 10.40
CA LYS A 23 -65.73 26.27 9.50
C LYS A 23 -65.66 26.75 8.05
N ASP A 24 -66.68 27.47 7.58
CA ASP A 24 -66.71 27.96 6.20
C ASP A 24 -65.78 29.17 6.00
N LYS A 25 -65.67 30.02 7.03
CA LYS A 25 -64.71 31.14 7.04
C LYS A 25 -63.26 30.65 7.07
N ASP A 26 -62.94 29.68 7.93
CA ASP A 26 -61.64 29.01 7.97
C ASP A 26 -61.30 28.39 6.60
N ARG A 27 -62.30 27.77 5.93
CA ARG A 27 -62.10 27.15 4.61
C ARG A 27 -61.80 28.17 3.52
N GLN A 28 -62.40 29.36 3.56
CA GLN A 28 -62.10 30.43 2.61
C GLN A 28 -60.73 31.07 2.87
N GLU A 29 -60.35 31.31 4.12
CA GLU A 29 -59.02 31.79 4.48
C GLU A 29 -57.93 30.77 4.15
N TRP A 30 -58.21 29.49 4.35
CA TRP A 30 -57.32 28.39 3.96
C TRP A 30 -57.11 28.35 2.44
N LYS A 31 -58.17 28.48 1.63
CA LYS A 31 -58.02 28.54 0.16
C LYS A 31 -57.22 29.75 -0.31
N LYS A 32 -57.39 30.90 0.33
CA LYS A 32 -56.67 32.13 -0.03
C LYS A 32 -55.18 32.06 0.34
N SER A 33 -54.86 31.51 1.52
CA SER A 33 -53.47 31.30 1.95
C SER A 33 -52.75 30.24 1.11
N PHE A 34 -53.45 29.16 0.70
CA PHE A 34 -52.87 28.14 -0.17
C PHE A 34 -52.55 28.66 -1.57
N GLY A 35 -53.42 29.51 -2.14
CA GLY A 35 -53.16 30.16 -3.44
C GLY A 35 -51.92 31.07 -3.40
N GLN A 36 -51.75 31.85 -2.33
CA GLN A 36 -50.58 32.70 -2.14
C GLN A 36 -49.28 31.90 -1.90
N GLN A 37 -49.36 30.76 -1.22
CA GLN A 37 -48.22 29.86 -1.05
C GLN A 37 -47.81 29.18 -2.36
N ALA A 38 -48.77 28.84 -3.24
CA ALA A 38 -48.48 28.26 -4.53
C ALA A 38 -47.71 29.24 -5.45
N GLU A 39 -48.15 30.50 -5.52
CA GLU A 39 -47.46 31.55 -6.30
C GLU A 39 -46.05 31.84 -5.78
N LEU A 40 -45.85 31.88 -4.45
CA LEU A 40 -44.52 32.02 -3.85
C LEU A 40 -43.61 30.83 -4.17
N GLY A 41 -44.16 29.60 -4.20
CA GLY A 41 -43.42 28.40 -4.56
C GLY A 41 -42.92 28.42 -6.01
N GLU A 42 -43.74 28.89 -6.96
CA GLU A 42 -43.33 28.99 -8.36
C GLU A 42 -42.20 30.02 -8.56
N VAL A 43 -42.25 31.16 -7.87
CA VAL A 43 -41.20 32.18 -7.92
C VAL A 43 -39.89 31.67 -7.30
N GLN A 44 -39.97 30.93 -6.19
CA GLN A 44 -38.80 30.31 -5.56
C GLN A 44 -38.15 29.25 -6.46
N ASN A 45 -38.95 28.37 -7.05
CA ASN A 45 -38.45 27.33 -7.97
C ASN A 45 -37.76 27.94 -9.18
N LYS A 46 -38.31 29.04 -9.74
CA LYS A 46 -37.69 29.73 -10.87
C LYS A 46 -36.36 30.38 -10.50
N ALA A 47 -36.27 31.02 -9.33
CA ALA A 47 -35.03 31.62 -8.85
C ALA A 47 -33.95 30.55 -8.54
N GLU A 48 -34.34 29.38 -8.03
CA GLU A 48 -33.42 28.26 -7.81
C GLU A 48 -32.89 27.68 -9.12
N GLU A 49 -33.74 27.53 -10.14
CA GLU A 49 -33.34 27.05 -11.46
C GLU A 49 -32.37 28.02 -12.15
N GLU A 50 -32.62 29.33 -12.09
CA GLU A 50 -31.71 30.36 -12.62
C GLU A 50 -30.34 30.31 -11.91
N LYS A 51 -30.34 30.16 -10.58
CA LYS A 51 -29.11 30.01 -9.79
C LYS A 51 -28.36 28.71 -10.14
N ARG A 52 -29.07 27.61 -10.41
CA ARG A 52 -28.45 26.35 -10.83
C ARG A 52 -27.76 26.50 -12.18
N GLN A 53 -28.41 27.16 -13.14
CA GLN A 53 -27.86 27.40 -14.47
C GLN A 53 -26.61 28.30 -14.43
N GLU A 54 -26.61 29.34 -13.58
CA GLU A 54 -25.44 30.19 -13.38
C GLU A 54 -24.26 29.42 -12.76
N GLN A 55 -24.53 28.55 -11.79
CA GLN A 55 -23.51 27.68 -11.19
C GLN A 55 -22.94 26.67 -12.18
N GLU A 56 -23.77 26.07 -13.05
CA GLU A 56 -23.31 25.16 -14.10
C GLU A 56 -22.43 25.88 -15.12
N LYS A 57 -22.82 27.10 -15.53
CA LYS A 57 -22.02 27.91 -16.44
C LYS A 57 -20.65 28.26 -15.84
N ALA A 58 -20.60 28.67 -14.56
CA ALA A 58 -19.36 28.96 -13.87
C ALA A 58 -18.44 27.72 -13.73
N LYS A 59 -19.04 26.54 -13.49
CA LYS A 59 -18.31 25.26 -13.46
C LYS A 59 -17.71 24.92 -14.83
N GLU A 60 -18.46 25.12 -15.92
CA GLU A 60 -17.98 24.84 -17.26
C GLU A 60 -16.84 25.79 -17.68
N GLU A 61 -16.96 27.08 -17.38
CA GLU A 61 -15.89 28.06 -17.61
C GLU A 61 -14.61 27.72 -16.84
N MET A 62 -14.74 27.29 -15.57
CA MET A 62 -13.60 26.81 -14.79
C MET A 62 -12.99 25.53 -15.38
N ARG A 63 -13.82 24.59 -15.85
CA ARG A 63 -13.36 23.35 -16.51
C ARG A 63 -12.55 23.66 -17.76
N GLN A 64 -13.03 24.57 -18.61
CA GLN A 64 -12.35 24.98 -19.83
C GLN A 64 -11.02 25.70 -19.54
N LYS A 65 -11.00 26.56 -18.52
CA LYS A 65 -9.76 27.23 -18.07
C LYS A 65 -8.73 26.21 -17.58
N ASN A 66 -9.15 25.26 -16.73
CA ASN A 66 -8.27 24.21 -16.21
C ASN A 66 -7.75 23.28 -17.34
N GLU A 67 -8.58 22.94 -18.33
CA GLU A 67 -8.15 22.14 -19.47
C GLU A 67 -7.09 22.87 -20.32
N LYS A 68 -7.25 24.18 -20.50
CA LYS A 68 -6.26 25.01 -21.22
C LYS A 68 -4.92 25.06 -20.47
N GLU A 69 -4.94 25.36 -19.18
CA GLU A 69 -3.72 25.38 -18.34
C GLU A 69 -3.06 24.01 -18.28
N TRP A 70 -3.84 22.93 -18.22
CA TRP A 70 -3.34 21.57 -18.26
C TRP A 70 -2.62 21.24 -19.58
N LYS A 71 -3.22 21.60 -20.73
CA LYS A 71 -2.59 21.43 -22.05
C LYS A 71 -1.28 22.21 -22.18
N GLU A 72 -1.25 23.46 -21.72
CA GLU A 72 -0.04 24.29 -21.72
C GLU A 72 1.08 23.68 -20.85
N SER A 73 0.72 23.16 -19.67
CA SER A 73 1.69 22.47 -18.80
C SER A 73 2.28 21.20 -19.42
N PHE A 74 1.51 20.50 -20.26
CA PHE A 74 1.94 19.27 -20.92
C PHE A 74 2.99 19.55 -22.02
N VAL A 75 2.83 20.66 -22.75
CA VAL A 75 3.81 21.12 -23.74
C VAL A 75 5.14 21.46 -23.06
N GLN A 76 5.09 22.20 -21.95
CA GLN A 76 6.28 22.54 -21.17
C GLN A 76 6.99 21.30 -20.62
N GLN A 77 6.23 20.30 -20.12
CA GLN A 77 6.82 19.05 -19.63
C GLN A 77 7.47 18.23 -20.74
N ALA A 78 6.89 18.21 -21.95
CA ALA A 78 7.49 17.52 -23.09
C ALA A 78 8.81 18.18 -23.53
N GLU A 79 8.92 19.49 -23.43
CA GLU A 79 10.15 20.24 -23.72
C GLU A 79 11.24 19.99 -22.67
N VAL A 80 10.88 19.98 -21.38
CA VAL A 80 11.81 19.59 -20.30
C VAL A 80 12.28 18.15 -20.46
N GLY A 81 11.41 17.23 -20.88
CA GLY A 81 11.77 15.83 -21.14
C GLY A 81 12.84 15.70 -22.23
N LYS A 82 12.72 16.44 -23.34
CA LYS A 82 13.74 16.45 -24.41
C LYS A 82 15.10 16.93 -23.91
N ILE A 83 15.12 18.00 -23.11
CA ILE A 83 16.35 18.55 -22.53
C ILE A 83 17.00 17.53 -21.58
N GLN A 84 16.19 16.79 -20.81
CA GLN A 84 16.70 15.74 -19.91
C GLN A 84 17.27 14.54 -20.69
N ASP A 85 16.61 14.11 -21.76
CA ASP A 85 17.07 13.02 -22.62
C ASP A 85 18.40 13.37 -23.32
N GLU A 86 18.53 14.62 -23.80
CA GLU A 86 19.78 15.13 -24.39
C GLU A 86 20.92 15.17 -23.35
N ALA A 87 20.65 15.68 -22.15
CA ALA A 87 21.64 15.72 -21.07
C ALA A 87 22.07 14.31 -20.59
N GLU A 88 21.15 13.34 -20.57
CA GLU A 88 21.48 11.96 -20.22
C GLU A 88 22.32 11.28 -21.31
N ALA A 89 22.03 11.55 -22.59
CA ALA A 89 22.82 11.06 -23.71
C ALA A 89 24.26 11.59 -23.67
N GLU A 90 24.45 12.88 -23.40
CA GLU A 90 25.79 13.48 -23.22
C GLU A 90 26.54 12.85 -22.05
N ARG A 91 25.88 12.64 -20.91
CA ARG A 91 26.48 12.01 -19.72
C ARG A 91 26.94 10.57 -20.00
N LYS A 92 26.14 9.79 -20.72
CA LYS A 92 26.51 8.42 -21.13
C LYS A 92 27.70 8.42 -22.08
N LEU A 93 27.77 9.39 -22.99
CA LEU A 93 28.91 9.55 -23.91
C LEU A 93 30.20 9.89 -23.14
N GLU A 94 30.14 10.78 -22.15
CA GLU A 94 31.27 11.11 -21.29
C GLU A 94 31.73 9.91 -20.45
N GLN A 95 30.79 9.17 -19.85
CA GLN A 95 31.10 7.95 -19.10
C GLN A 95 31.80 6.90 -19.98
N GLY A 96 31.29 6.67 -21.19
CA GLY A 96 31.91 5.73 -22.13
C GLY A 96 33.34 6.14 -22.54
N LYS A 97 33.61 7.45 -22.68
CA LYS A 97 34.97 7.96 -22.93
C LYS A 97 35.89 7.71 -21.73
N ALA A 98 35.43 8.00 -20.52
CA ALA A 98 36.21 7.79 -19.30
C ALA A 98 36.53 6.29 -19.07
N GLU A 99 35.58 5.40 -19.32
CA GLU A 99 35.80 3.95 -19.25
C GLU A 99 36.82 3.45 -20.28
N ALA A 100 36.76 3.98 -21.51
CA ALA A 100 37.72 3.64 -22.56
C ALA A 100 39.15 4.09 -22.22
N GLU A 101 39.31 5.29 -21.64
CA GLU A 101 40.61 5.77 -21.16
C GLU A 101 41.13 4.94 -19.99
N LEU A 102 40.27 4.58 -19.04
CA LEU A 102 40.64 3.72 -17.92
C LEU A 102 41.10 2.34 -18.41
N LYS A 103 40.40 1.76 -19.39
CA LYS A 103 40.77 0.47 -19.99
C LYS A 103 42.12 0.55 -20.70
N LYS A 104 42.37 1.60 -21.48
CA LYS A 104 43.70 1.83 -22.10
C LYS A 104 44.81 1.96 -21.07
N LYS A 105 44.54 2.63 -19.96
CA LYS A 105 45.50 2.76 -18.85
C LYS A 105 45.78 1.40 -18.20
N GLN A 106 44.74 0.61 -17.94
CA GLN A 106 44.88 -0.74 -17.40
C GLN A 106 45.63 -1.68 -18.35
N GLU A 107 45.35 -1.64 -19.66
CA GLU A 107 46.08 -2.42 -20.67
C GLU A 107 47.57 -2.04 -20.69
N LYS A 108 47.89 -0.75 -20.63
CA LYS A 108 49.28 -0.27 -20.57
C LYS A 108 49.98 -0.69 -19.28
N GLU A 109 49.32 -0.56 -18.12
CA GLU A 109 49.86 -1.03 -16.84
C GLU A 109 50.09 -2.56 -16.87
N TRP A 110 49.18 -3.31 -17.48
CA TRP A 110 49.30 -4.76 -17.63
C TRP A 110 50.46 -5.16 -18.54
N GLU A 111 50.65 -4.45 -19.66
CA GLU A 111 51.81 -4.64 -20.54
C GLU A 111 53.14 -4.28 -19.85
N GLU A 112 53.18 -3.21 -19.06
CA GLU A 112 54.37 -2.83 -18.28
C GLU A 112 54.68 -3.88 -17.19
N TYR A 113 53.66 -4.45 -16.54
CA TYR A 113 53.86 -5.41 -15.43
C TYR A 113 54.13 -6.84 -15.90
N PHE A 114 53.52 -7.26 -17.00
CA PHE A 114 53.56 -8.66 -17.46
C PHE A 114 54.26 -8.86 -18.81
N GLY A 115 54.63 -7.79 -19.53
CA GLY A 115 55.23 -7.86 -20.86
C GLY A 115 56.51 -8.69 -20.93
N ASP A 116 57.35 -8.65 -19.90
CA ASP A 116 58.58 -9.45 -19.83
C ASP A 116 58.29 -10.92 -19.45
N SER A 117 57.26 -11.17 -18.63
CA SER A 117 56.84 -12.53 -18.26
C SER A 117 56.10 -13.25 -19.39
N ALA A 118 55.38 -12.51 -20.24
CA ALA A 118 54.68 -13.04 -21.41
C ALA A 118 55.63 -13.48 -22.54
N LYS A 119 56.85 -12.92 -22.61
CA LYS A 119 57.90 -13.41 -23.53
C LYS A 119 58.45 -14.78 -23.11
N VAL A 120 58.60 -15.02 -21.81
CA VAL A 120 59.09 -16.31 -21.28
C VAL A 120 58.08 -17.45 -21.51
N PHE A 121 56.77 -17.16 -21.48
CA PHE A 121 55.72 -18.17 -21.72
C PHE A 121 55.56 -18.56 -23.20
N LYS A 122 56.03 -17.75 -24.15
CA LYS A 122 55.99 -18.09 -25.59
C LYS A 122 57.15 -18.99 -26.06
N GLU A 123 58.19 -19.16 -25.24
CA GLU A 123 59.36 -19.99 -25.59
C GLU A 123 59.44 -21.31 -24.79
N GLY A 124 58.53 -21.55 -23.85
CA GLY A 124 58.49 -22.76 -23.00
C GLY A 124 57.56 -23.85 -23.52
N LYS A 125 58.14 -25.02 -23.84
CA LYS A 125 57.51 -26.26 -24.33
C LYS A 125 56.25 -26.70 -23.56
N GLU A 126 55.22 -27.08 -24.31
CA GLU A 126 54.05 -27.83 -23.85
C GLU A 126 54.45 -29.22 -23.32
N GLU A 127 54.17 -29.50 -22.05
CA GLU A 127 53.91 -30.86 -21.58
C GLU A 127 52.44 -30.98 -21.19
N VAL A 128 51.69 -31.72 -22.00
CA VAL A 128 50.25 -31.94 -21.87
C VAL A 128 50.01 -33.01 -20.80
N VAL A 129 49.49 -32.62 -19.64
CA VAL A 129 48.92 -33.54 -18.64
C VAL A 129 47.40 -33.61 -18.84
N LYS A 130 46.90 -34.80 -19.23
CA LYS A 130 45.46 -35.08 -19.40
C LYS A 130 44.73 -35.13 -18.04
N PRO A 131 43.50 -34.58 -17.90
CA PRO A 131 42.69 -34.79 -16.72
C PRO A 131 41.88 -36.11 -16.76
N SER A 132 41.79 -36.73 -15.59
CA SER A 132 41.03 -37.94 -15.25
C SER A 132 39.52 -37.75 -15.39
N SER A 133 38.83 -38.82 -15.82
CA SER A 133 37.37 -38.93 -15.99
C SER A 133 36.59 -38.89 -14.67
N VAL A 134 35.41 -38.27 -14.70
CA VAL A 134 34.41 -38.24 -13.63
C VAL A 134 33.34 -39.33 -13.90
N PRO A 135 32.88 -40.13 -12.93
CA PRO A 135 31.88 -41.16 -13.17
C PRO A 135 30.43 -40.61 -13.13
N GLU A 136 29.59 -41.17 -13.99
CA GLU A 136 28.14 -40.94 -14.10
C GLU A 136 27.38 -41.30 -12.82
N ARG A 137 26.33 -40.54 -12.48
CA ARG A 137 25.38 -40.82 -11.40
C ARG A 137 24.08 -41.40 -11.96
N GLU A 138 23.62 -42.49 -11.34
CA GLU A 138 22.33 -43.16 -11.60
C GLU A 138 21.10 -42.32 -11.23
N PRO A 139 19.93 -42.55 -11.87
CA PRO A 139 18.70 -41.80 -11.63
C PRO A 139 17.92 -42.33 -10.41
N LEU A 140 17.51 -41.42 -9.52
CA LEU A 140 16.67 -41.71 -8.35
C LEU A 140 15.24 -42.09 -8.75
N MET A 141 14.76 -43.21 -8.21
CA MET A 141 13.38 -43.69 -8.31
C MET A 141 12.39 -42.75 -7.61
N LYS A 142 11.17 -42.68 -8.17
CA LYS A 142 10.00 -42.02 -7.60
C LYS A 142 9.55 -42.73 -6.32
N THR A 143 9.38 -41.99 -5.23
CA THR A 143 8.58 -42.40 -4.08
C THR A 143 7.39 -41.47 -3.92
N GLU A 144 6.20 -42.08 -3.87
CA GLU A 144 4.93 -41.45 -3.51
C GLU A 144 5.05 -40.79 -2.12
N LEU A 145 4.67 -39.52 -2.04
CA LEU A 145 4.58 -38.79 -0.77
C LEU A 145 3.16 -38.26 -0.63
N ASP A 146 2.46 -38.84 0.34
CA ASP A 146 1.16 -38.42 0.84
C ASP A 146 1.26 -37.03 1.52
N PRO A 147 0.49 -36.00 1.08
CA PRO A 147 0.63 -34.62 1.58
C PRO A 147 0.25 -34.40 3.05
N GLU A 148 -0.51 -35.29 3.68
CA GLU A 148 -1.02 -35.06 5.03
C GLU A 148 -0.01 -35.34 6.16
N TYR A 149 1.08 -36.06 5.88
CA TYR A 149 1.96 -36.56 6.95
C TYR A 149 3.19 -35.68 7.26
N VAL A 150 3.50 -34.66 6.43
CA VAL A 150 4.76 -33.88 6.55
C VAL A 150 4.61 -32.54 7.31
N LEU A 151 3.40 -32.02 7.52
CA LEU A 151 3.23 -30.59 7.88
C LEU A 151 2.81 -30.28 9.34
N GLY A 152 2.50 -31.27 10.17
CA GLY A 152 1.96 -31.03 11.52
C GLY A 152 2.99 -30.98 12.65
N LYS A 153 4.00 -31.86 12.64
CA LYS A 153 4.92 -32.02 13.78
C LYS A 153 6.17 -31.14 13.74
N ASP A 154 6.52 -30.62 12.57
CA ASP A 154 7.74 -29.83 12.40
C ASP A 154 7.55 -28.34 12.71
N ARG A 155 6.31 -27.81 12.67
CA ARG A 155 6.03 -26.38 12.91
C ARG A 155 6.18 -25.96 14.37
N ALA A 156 5.72 -26.76 15.33
CA ALA A 156 5.88 -26.45 16.75
C ALA A 156 7.37 -26.46 17.16
N LYS A 157 8.13 -27.40 16.59
CA LYS A 157 9.58 -27.46 16.77
C LYS A 157 10.29 -26.31 16.06
N LEU A 158 9.86 -25.93 14.86
CA LEU A 158 10.37 -24.74 14.15
C LEU A 158 10.07 -23.45 14.92
N ALA A 159 8.86 -23.27 15.46
CA ALA A 159 8.47 -22.11 16.25
C ALA A 159 9.27 -22.03 17.55
N GLN A 160 9.50 -23.17 18.21
CA GLN A 160 10.37 -23.25 19.38
C GLN A 160 11.84 -22.93 19.04
N GLU A 161 12.39 -23.50 17.96
CA GLU A 161 13.75 -23.21 17.49
C GLU A 161 13.90 -21.75 17.01
N LEU A 162 12.86 -21.17 16.41
CA LEU A 162 12.80 -19.77 16.01
C LEU A 162 12.75 -18.87 17.25
N GLY A 163 11.94 -19.20 18.25
CA GLY A 163 11.87 -18.51 19.53
C GLY A 163 13.17 -18.59 20.35
N GLU A 164 13.87 -19.74 20.30
CA GLU A 164 15.20 -19.90 20.92
C GLU A 164 16.29 -19.12 20.16
N ARG A 165 16.25 -19.08 18.82
CA ARG A 165 17.18 -18.28 18.01
C ARG A 165 16.93 -16.78 18.12
N MET A 166 15.67 -16.37 18.20
CA MET A 166 15.26 -14.99 18.52
C MET A 166 15.78 -14.61 19.89
N ARG A 167 15.60 -15.45 20.92
CA ARG A 167 16.16 -15.23 22.27
C ARG A 167 17.69 -15.17 22.27
N ALA A 168 18.39 -16.00 21.50
CA ALA A 168 19.86 -15.99 21.41
C ALA A 168 20.42 -14.78 20.64
N LYS A 169 19.73 -14.29 19.59
CA LYS A 169 20.07 -13.02 18.91
C LYS A 169 19.72 -11.83 19.80
N SER A 170 18.55 -11.83 20.45
CA SER A 170 18.16 -10.80 21.41
C SER A 170 19.08 -10.75 22.63
N ALA A 171 19.66 -11.87 23.10
CA ALA A 171 20.65 -11.91 24.17
C ALA A 171 22.02 -11.31 23.75
N LYS A 172 22.40 -11.44 22.47
CA LYS A 172 23.60 -10.78 21.92
C LYS A 172 23.38 -9.29 21.63
N VAL A 173 22.14 -8.89 21.34
CA VAL A 173 21.75 -7.50 21.09
C VAL A 173 21.47 -6.73 22.40
N THR A 174 20.91 -7.38 23.42
CA THR A 174 20.63 -6.75 24.74
C THR A 174 21.86 -6.31 25.51
N ARG A 175 23.04 -6.89 25.25
CA ARG A 175 24.30 -6.38 25.85
C ARG A 175 24.78 -5.07 25.21
N ALA A 176 24.22 -4.68 24.06
CA ALA A 176 24.43 -3.39 23.40
C ALA A 176 23.21 -2.44 23.48
N GLU A 177 22.03 -2.90 23.95
CA GLU A 177 20.77 -2.15 23.98
C GLU A 177 20.28 -1.74 25.38
N ASN A 178 20.99 -2.08 26.46
CA ASN A 178 20.66 -1.59 27.81
C ASN A 178 21.00 -0.10 28.04
N GLU A 179 21.52 0.59 27.03
CA GLU A 179 21.48 2.05 26.93
C GLU A 179 20.78 2.40 25.60
N GLY A 180 19.51 2.75 25.68
CA GLY A 180 18.65 2.95 24.52
C GLY A 180 19.13 4.04 23.56
N PRO A 181 18.84 3.87 22.26
CA PRO A 181 18.75 5.01 21.36
C PRO A 181 17.51 4.88 20.43
N ILE A 182 16.30 4.96 20.98
CA ILE A 182 15.08 5.27 20.19
C ILE A 182 14.52 6.62 20.66
N ASN A 183 15.39 7.62 20.75
CA ASN A 183 15.00 9.00 21.01
C ASN A 183 15.88 9.99 20.21
N LYS A 184 16.23 9.61 18.97
CA LYS A 184 16.77 10.58 17.99
C LYS A 184 15.58 11.09 17.19
N GLU A 185 15.27 12.37 17.40
CA GLU A 185 14.24 13.15 16.71
C GLU A 185 14.02 12.65 15.27
N SER A 186 12.79 12.22 14.97
CA SER A 186 12.35 12.05 13.59
C SER A 186 12.53 13.40 12.89
N ALA A 187 13.50 13.49 11.96
CA ALA A 187 13.83 14.73 11.29
C ALA A 187 12.59 15.31 10.59
N LYS A 188 12.03 16.37 11.18
CA LYS A 188 10.89 17.12 10.65
C LYS A 188 11.30 17.72 9.31
N THR A 189 10.61 17.36 8.25
CA THR A 189 10.90 17.88 6.90
C THR A 189 9.82 18.87 6.50
N VAL A 190 10.19 20.11 6.18
CA VAL A 190 9.25 21.16 5.77
C VAL A 190 9.15 21.20 4.25
N PHE A 191 7.94 21.38 3.71
CA PHE A 191 7.70 21.62 2.30
C PHE A 191 6.63 22.69 2.11
N GLU A 192 6.62 23.29 0.92
CA GLU A 192 5.67 24.34 0.52
C GLU A 192 4.94 23.89 -0.75
N THR A 193 3.64 24.17 -0.81
CA THR A 193 2.81 23.89 -2.00
C THR A 193 3.06 24.96 -3.07
N LYS A 194 2.48 24.77 -4.26
CA LYS A 194 2.57 25.79 -5.32
C LYS A 194 1.86 27.09 -4.93
N GLU A 195 0.87 26.98 -4.07
CA GLU A 195 0.04 28.06 -3.55
C GLU A 195 0.66 28.76 -2.32
N GLY A 196 1.85 28.34 -1.88
CA GLY A 196 2.59 28.94 -0.77
C GLY A 196 2.23 28.40 0.62
N GLU A 197 1.39 27.36 0.70
CA GLU A 197 1.03 26.75 1.99
C GLU A 197 2.17 25.86 2.49
N LYS A 198 2.55 26.03 3.76
CA LYS A 198 3.66 25.31 4.38
C LYS A 198 3.17 24.17 5.24
N PHE A 199 3.83 23.04 5.07
CA PHE A 199 3.58 21.81 5.81
C PHE A 199 4.88 21.22 6.31
N SER A 200 4.77 20.36 7.31
CA SER A 200 5.87 19.56 7.80
C SER A 200 5.50 18.10 7.88
N THR A 201 6.38 17.21 7.42
CA THR A 201 6.25 15.77 7.64
C THR A 201 7.10 15.32 8.82
N GLU A 202 6.52 14.45 9.64
CA GLU A 202 7.17 13.86 10.81
C GLU A 202 6.75 12.39 10.94
N ARG A 203 7.63 11.55 11.50
CA ARG A 203 7.29 10.18 11.87
C ARG A 203 6.92 10.13 13.34
N LEU A 204 5.72 9.66 13.67
CA LEU A 204 5.35 9.36 15.04
C LEU A 204 6.06 8.08 15.46
N THR A 205 6.87 8.15 16.52
CA THR A 205 7.66 7.02 17.04
C THR A 205 7.19 6.53 18.40
N ASN A 206 6.43 7.36 19.12
CA ASN A 206 5.81 6.99 20.40
C ASN A 206 4.34 6.62 20.17
N PRO A 207 3.92 5.37 20.44
CA PRO A 207 2.51 4.96 20.37
C PRO A 207 1.58 5.76 21.29
N GLU A 208 2.10 6.33 22.37
CA GLU A 208 1.34 7.16 23.31
C GLU A 208 1.36 8.66 22.96
N ASP A 209 1.87 9.05 21.79
CA ASP A 209 1.77 10.43 21.32
C ASP A 209 0.27 10.79 21.15
N PRO A 210 -0.23 11.89 21.73
CA PRO A 210 -1.64 12.30 21.60
C PRO A 210 -2.11 12.46 20.16
N ARG A 211 -1.19 12.70 19.22
CA ARG A 211 -1.47 12.79 17.78
C ARG A 211 -1.91 11.45 17.17
N VAL A 212 -1.58 10.32 17.79
CA VAL A 212 -2.01 8.99 17.29
C VAL A 212 -3.54 8.85 17.33
N ASN A 213 -4.22 9.43 18.31
CA ASN A 213 -5.69 9.45 18.33
C ASN A 213 -6.25 10.27 17.15
N LYS A 214 -5.62 11.39 16.81
CA LYS A 214 -6.02 12.20 15.65
C LYS A 214 -5.78 11.47 14.33
N VAL A 215 -4.71 10.67 14.26
CA VAL A 215 -4.44 9.77 13.13
C VAL A 215 -5.60 8.79 12.97
N GLN A 216 -5.99 8.09 14.05
CA GLN A 216 -7.10 7.15 14.04
C GLN A 216 -8.42 7.80 13.59
N GLU A 217 -8.76 8.95 14.17
CA GLU A 217 -9.96 9.69 13.78
C GLU A 217 -9.98 10.04 12.29
N MET A 218 -8.81 10.33 11.70
CA MET A 218 -8.70 10.63 10.27
C MET A 218 -8.89 9.38 9.40
N LEU A 219 -8.43 8.21 9.86
CA LEU A 219 -8.65 6.93 9.17
C LEU A 219 -10.13 6.52 9.22
N GLU A 220 -10.75 6.54 10.40
CA GLU A 220 -12.15 6.15 10.62
C GLU A 220 -13.16 7.05 9.89
N ARG A 221 -12.78 8.29 9.56
CA ARG A 221 -13.62 9.18 8.74
C ARG A 221 -13.55 8.89 7.24
N GLN A 222 -12.48 8.25 6.78
CA GLN A 222 -12.19 8.07 5.34
C GLN A 222 -12.48 6.66 4.85
N PHE A 223 -12.34 5.67 5.71
CA PHE A 223 -12.52 4.27 5.41
C PHE A 223 -13.72 3.71 6.18
N ASN A 224 -14.27 2.60 5.69
CA ASN A 224 -15.32 1.92 6.42
C ASN A 224 -14.77 1.29 7.70
N LYS A 225 -15.66 1.02 8.67
CA LYS A 225 -15.26 0.47 9.98
C LYS A 225 -14.53 -0.87 9.84
N GLU A 226 -14.91 -1.68 8.86
CA GLU A 226 -14.31 -2.97 8.56
C GLU A 226 -12.91 -2.91 7.91
N GLU A 227 -12.47 -1.73 7.46
CA GLU A 227 -11.18 -1.52 6.80
C GLU A 227 -10.12 -0.92 7.74
N VAL A 228 -10.53 -0.39 8.90
CA VAL A 228 -9.65 0.35 9.82
C VAL A 228 -9.39 -0.48 11.07
N ASP A 229 -8.11 -0.72 11.34
CA ASP A 229 -7.65 -1.32 12.60
C ASP A 229 -8.11 -0.49 13.81
N SER A 230 -8.37 -1.16 14.95
CA SER A 230 -8.60 -0.45 16.22
C SER A 230 -7.39 0.42 16.63
N ILE A 231 -7.63 1.45 17.46
CA ILE A 231 -6.56 2.29 18.02
C ILE A 231 -5.54 1.47 18.81
N GLU A 232 -5.98 0.44 19.54
CA GLU A 232 -5.10 -0.47 20.26
C GLU A 232 -4.20 -1.25 19.29
N THR A 233 -4.77 -1.77 18.20
CA THR A 233 -4.01 -2.46 17.14
C THR A 233 -2.98 -1.51 16.50
N LEU A 234 -3.36 -0.28 16.17
CA LEU A 234 -2.44 0.71 15.61
C LEU A 234 -1.27 1.00 16.57
N LYS A 235 -1.54 1.22 17.85
CA LYS A 235 -0.50 1.46 18.88
C LYS A 235 0.45 0.27 19.03
N GLN A 236 -0.10 -0.94 19.05
CA GLN A 236 0.67 -2.19 19.09
C GLN A 236 1.56 -2.34 17.86
N ALA A 237 1.00 -2.11 16.66
CA ALA A 237 1.75 -2.13 15.41
C ALA A 237 2.87 -1.07 15.40
N MET A 238 2.62 0.15 15.88
CA MET A 238 3.65 1.19 16.02
C MET A 238 4.79 0.76 16.96
N ALA A 239 4.47 0.05 18.05
CA ALA A 239 5.45 -0.50 18.97
C ALA A 239 6.24 -1.68 18.37
N GLY A 240 5.79 -2.25 17.24
CA GLY A 240 6.35 -3.47 16.66
C GLY A 240 6.05 -4.69 17.52
N ILE A 241 4.87 -4.73 18.12
CA ILE A 241 4.44 -5.80 19.01
C ILE A 241 3.04 -6.24 18.58
N MET A 242 2.83 -7.55 18.38
CA MET A 242 1.48 -8.09 18.17
C MET A 242 0.75 -8.25 19.51
N LYS A 243 -0.57 -8.46 19.48
CA LYS A 243 -1.39 -8.67 20.69
C LYS A 243 -0.85 -9.79 21.61
N THR A 244 -0.18 -10.78 21.05
CA THR A 244 0.45 -11.91 21.76
C THR A 244 1.80 -11.57 22.41
N GLY A 245 2.35 -10.38 22.14
CA GLY A 245 3.67 -9.97 22.60
C GLY A 245 4.80 -10.31 21.63
N GLU A 246 4.52 -10.98 20.50
CA GLU A 246 5.53 -11.25 19.47
C GLU A 246 6.04 -9.93 18.86
N LYS A 247 7.37 -9.86 18.64
CA LYS A 247 7.99 -8.71 17.98
C LYS A 247 7.88 -8.82 16.47
N VAL A 248 7.33 -7.80 15.85
CA VAL A 248 7.21 -7.65 14.39
C VAL A 248 7.84 -6.34 13.94
N PRO A 249 8.12 -6.15 12.64
CA PRO A 249 8.49 -4.84 12.13
C PRO A 249 7.49 -3.75 12.59
N PRO A 250 7.94 -2.61 13.13
CA PRO A 250 7.03 -1.57 13.57
C PRO A 250 6.33 -0.91 12.38
N CYS A 251 5.04 -0.61 12.54
CA CYS A 251 4.32 0.29 11.66
C CYS A 251 4.95 1.70 11.71
N LEU A 252 5.27 2.23 10.54
CA LEU A 252 5.90 3.52 10.32
C LEU A 252 4.82 4.57 10.04
N VAL A 253 4.31 5.21 11.09
CA VAL A 253 3.28 6.24 10.98
C VAL A 253 3.91 7.60 10.68
N HIS A 254 3.57 8.17 9.53
CA HIS A 254 4.00 9.51 9.12
C HIS A 254 2.80 10.45 9.05
N VAL A 255 2.97 11.65 9.58
CA VAL A 255 1.94 12.70 9.56
C VAL A 255 2.45 13.93 8.81
N ALA A 256 1.54 14.64 8.17
CA ALA A 256 1.79 15.95 7.59
C ALA A 256 0.99 16.99 8.37
N GLU A 257 1.66 17.94 8.98
CA GLU A 257 1.05 19.02 9.78
C GLU A 257 1.15 20.35 9.03
N ASN A 258 0.13 21.19 9.14
CA ASN A 258 0.20 22.58 8.70
C ASN A 258 0.90 23.47 9.76
N ILE A 259 1.05 24.77 9.46
CA ILE A 259 1.66 25.74 10.38
C ILE A 259 0.92 25.90 11.73
N LYS A 260 -0.34 25.48 11.82
CA LYS A 260 -1.16 25.50 13.04
C LYS A 260 -1.01 24.22 13.87
N GLY A 261 -0.25 23.24 13.39
CA GLY A 261 -0.11 21.92 14.02
C GLY A 261 -1.32 21.00 13.80
N GLU A 262 -2.17 21.30 12.82
CA GLU A 262 -3.28 20.42 12.44
C GLU A 262 -2.76 19.34 11.49
N ILE A 263 -3.15 18.08 11.71
CA ILE A 263 -2.79 16.96 10.84
C ILE A 263 -3.65 17.02 9.59
N MET A 264 -2.99 17.16 8.44
CA MET A 264 -3.58 17.31 7.12
C MET A 264 -3.40 16.07 6.25
N GLY A 265 -2.62 15.10 6.72
CA GLY A 265 -2.47 13.82 6.06
C GLY A 265 -1.68 12.83 6.89
N VAL A 266 -1.90 11.55 6.59
CA VAL A 266 -1.31 10.40 7.24
C VAL A 266 -0.85 9.41 6.16
N HIS A 267 0.31 8.79 6.37
CA HIS A 267 0.70 7.58 5.67
C HIS A 267 1.23 6.56 6.67
N THR A 268 0.74 5.33 6.62
CA THR A 268 1.18 4.21 7.45
C THR A 268 1.65 3.06 6.59
N GLY A 269 2.57 2.26 7.12
CA GLY A 269 3.16 1.15 6.39
C GLY A 269 4.23 0.43 7.20
N ALA A 270 4.75 -0.69 6.70
CA ALA A 270 5.83 -1.44 7.35
C ALA A 270 6.81 -2.01 6.32
N VAL A 271 7.98 -2.46 6.80
CA VAL A 271 8.92 -3.22 5.99
C VAL A 271 8.84 -4.68 6.42
N CYS A 272 8.24 -5.51 5.57
CA CYS A 272 7.94 -6.90 5.89
C CYS A 272 8.85 -7.84 5.10
N GLU A 273 9.49 -8.78 5.77
CA GLU A 273 10.29 -9.81 5.14
C GLU A 273 9.46 -10.67 4.17
N THR A 274 10.06 -11.04 3.05
CA THR A 274 9.40 -11.93 2.07
C THR A 274 9.40 -13.38 2.57
N VAL A 275 8.34 -14.13 2.26
CA VAL A 275 8.13 -15.48 2.78
C VAL A 275 8.03 -16.50 1.65
N ASP A 276 8.85 -17.56 1.69
CA ASP A 276 8.83 -18.58 0.64
C ASP A 276 7.61 -19.51 0.71
N ALA A 277 7.45 -20.40 -0.29
CA ALA A 277 6.33 -21.35 -0.35
C ALA A 277 6.30 -22.38 0.80
N LYS A 278 7.38 -22.53 1.56
CA LYS A 278 7.45 -23.39 2.75
C LYS A 278 7.12 -22.62 4.03
N GLY A 279 6.82 -21.32 3.94
CA GLY A 279 6.59 -20.44 5.08
C GLY A 279 7.89 -19.95 5.73
N LYS A 280 9.03 -20.06 5.05
CA LYS A 280 10.31 -19.58 5.60
C LYS A 280 10.47 -18.09 5.31
N VAL A 281 10.63 -17.32 6.37
CA VAL A 281 10.92 -15.87 6.32
C VAL A 281 12.35 -15.63 5.80
N SER A 282 12.49 -14.68 4.89
CA SER A 282 13.80 -14.29 4.35
C SER A 282 14.51 -13.30 5.28
N GLU A 283 15.73 -13.63 5.71
CA GLU A 283 16.58 -12.70 6.48
C GLU A 283 17.24 -11.61 5.62
N LYS A 284 17.06 -11.63 4.30
CA LYS A 284 17.79 -10.75 3.36
C LYS A 284 16.91 -9.93 2.44
N SER A 285 15.62 -10.21 2.41
CA SER A 285 14.68 -9.69 1.42
C SER A 285 13.39 -9.28 2.09
N ALA A 286 12.96 -8.06 1.82
CA ALA A 286 11.70 -7.49 2.30
C ALA A 286 10.97 -6.74 1.20
N VAL A 287 9.71 -6.44 1.45
CA VAL A 287 8.86 -5.52 0.70
C VAL A 287 8.43 -4.39 1.63
N SER A 288 8.38 -3.17 1.10
CA SER A 288 7.79 -2.03 1.78
C SER A 288 6.29 -2.03 1.53
N LEU A 289 5.46 -2.04 2.57
CA LEU A 289 4.01 -2.11 2.49
C LEU A 289 3.39 -0.75 2.83
N GLY A 290 2.48 -0.25 2.01
CA GLY A 290 1.60 0.85 2.42
C GLY A 290 0.28 0.29 2.94
N PHE A 291 -0.14 0.69 4.14
CA PHE A 291 -1.42 0.28 4.72
C PHE A 291 -2.47 1.36 4.48
N TYR A 292 -2.30 2.54 5.08
CA TYR A 292 -3.25 3.64 4.94
C TYR A 292 -2.57 4.88 4.40
N THR A 293 -3.25 5.57 3.47
CA THR A 293 -2.88 6.92 3.05
C THR A 293 -4.13 7.79 3.02
N VAL A 294 -4.18 8.80 3.89
CA VAL A 294 -5.29 9.75 3.95
C VAL A 294 -4.75 11.16 3.88
N VAL A 295 -5.42 12.01 3.11
CA VAL A 295 -5.13 13.44 3.04
C VAL A 295 -6.46 14.18 3.10
N SER A 296 -6.51 15.25 3.89
CA SER A 296 -7.72 16.07 4.01
C SER A 296 -8.21 16.51 2.62
N PRO A 297 -9.52 16.52 2.34
CA PRO A 297 -10.06 16.77 1.00
C PRO A 297 -9.46 18.00 0.30
N GLU A 298 -9.31 19.10 1.03
CA GLU A 298 -8.76 20.37 0.57
C GLU A 298 -7.25 20.34 0.24
N MET A 299 -6.56 19.26 0.60
CA MET A 299 -5.11 19.07 0.42
C MET A 299 -4.76 17.98 -0.60
N ARG A 300 -5.73 17.23 -1.13
CA ARG A 300 -5.51 16.05 -1.99
C ARG A 300 -4.68 16.39 -3.24
N GLU A 301 -4.90 17.56 -3.84
CA GLU A 301 -4.19 17.99 -5.06
C GLU A 301 -2.91 18.79 -4.79
N LYS A 302 -2.63 19.13 -3.52
CA LYS A 302 -1.52 20.03 -3.15
C LYS A 302 -0.20 19.31 -2.89
N GLY A 303 -0.12 18.02 -3.21
CA GLY A 303 1.11 17.23 -3.10
C GLY A 303 1.49 16.79 -1.68
N VAL A 304 0.59 16.92 -0.70
CA VAL A 304 0.81 16.44 0.68
C VAL A 304 1.11 14.94 0.71
N TRP A 305 0.29 14.13 0.03
CA TRP A 305 0.47 12.68 -0.06
C TRP A 305 1.85 12.29 -0.63
N LYS A 306 2.35 13.03 -1.64
CA LYS A 306 3.65 12.78 -2.28
C LYS A 306 4.80 12.96 -1.28
N ASN A 307 4.71 13.95 -0.41
CA ASN A 307 5.74 14.21 0.60
C ASN A 307 5.67 13.20 1.76
N LEU A 308 4.47 12.79 2.17
CA LEU A 308 4.28 11.68 3.11
C LEU A 308 4.89 10.38 2.59
N PHE A 309 4.60 10.02 1.34
CA PHE A 309 5.12 8.82 0.70
C PHE A 309 6.66 8.82 0.63
N LYS A 310 7.27 9.94 0.25
CA LYS A 310 8.74 10.09 0.25
C LYS A 310 9.35 9.97 1.64
N ALA A 311 8.71 10.56 2.66
CA ALA A 311 9.15 10.46 4.04
C ALA A 311 9.13 9.00 4.50
N TYR A 312 8.05 8.28 4.16
CA TYR A 312 7.91 6.86 4.41
C TYR A 312 8.98 6.02 3.69
N GLU A 313 9.18 6.18 2.38
CA GLU A 313 10.20 5.43 1.62
C GLU A 313 11.60 5.62 2.23
N LYS A 314 11.92 6.83 2.67
CA LYS A 314 13.19 7.13 3.36
C LYS A 314 13.30 6.40 4.71
N ALA A 315 12.23 6.38 5.49
CA ALA A 315 12.20 5.66 6.77
C ALA A 315 12.29 4.13 6.58
N ALA A 316 11.55 3.59 5.61
CA ALA A 316 11.61 2.17 5.24
C ALA A 316 13.01 1.76 4.77
N ALA A 317 13.64 2.55 3.89
CA ALA A 317 15.00 2.29 3.42
C ALA A 317 16.02 2.33 4.57
N LYS A 318 15.89 3.29 5.51
CA LYS A 318 16.74 3.36 6.70
C LYS A 318 16.56 2.11 7.57
N TYR A 319 15.32 1.73 7.85
CA TYR A 319 14.97 0.53 8.65
C TYR A 319 15.59 -0.74 8.06
N ALA A 320 15.48 -0.93 6.75
CA ALA A 320 16.04 -2.09 6.06
C ALA A 320 17.57 -2.09 6.08
N LYS A 321 18.19 -0.92 5.86
CA LYS A 321 19.66 -0.77 5.91
C LYS A 321 20.23 -1.12 7.29
N GLU A 322 19.60 -0.68 8.36
CA GLU A 322 20.02 -0.97 9.75
C GLU A 322 19.98 -2.47 10.07
N ARG A 323 19.15 -3.24 9.35
CA ARG A 323 19.02 -4.70 9.50
C ARG A 323 19.77 -5.51 8.46
N GLY A 324 20.44 -4.87 7.50
CA GLY A 324 21.10 -5.57 6.39
C GLY A 324 20.13 -6.28 5.45
N ILE A 325 18.88 -5.81 5.37
CA ILE A 325 17.82 -6.37 4.52
C ILE A 325 17.69 -5.53 3.25
N LYS A 326 17.46 -6.19 2.11
CA LYS A 326 17.18 -5.52 0.83
C LYS A 326 15.67 -5.37 0.62
N ILE A 327 15.21 -4.15 0.33
CA ILE A 327 13.83 -3.91 -0.12
C ILE A 327 13.74 -4.23 -1.62
N ASN A 328 12.87 -5.17 -2.00
CA ASN A 328 12.65 -5.56 -3.39
C ASN A 328 11.65 -4.66 -4.13
N GLY A 329 10.82 -3.94 -3.39
CA GLY A 329 9.81 -3.04 -3.94
C GLY A 329 8.90 -2.47 -2.88
N TYR A 330 7.92 -1.72 -3.35
CA TYR A 330 6.76 -1.25 -2.61
C TYR A 330 5.51 -1.97 -3.08
N MET A 331 4.63 -2.31 -2.15
CA MET A 331 3.34 -2.95 -2.39
C MET A 331 2.26 -2.24 -1.59
N ALA A 332 1.10 -2.03 -2.19
CA ALA A 332 -0.08 -1.48 -1.53
C ALA A 332 -1.34 -2.03 -2.15
N GLU A 333 -2.42 -1.94 -1.39
CA GLU A 333 -3.79 -2.21 -1.80
C GLU A 333 -4.42 -0.89 -2.27
N ALA A 334 -5.30 -0.95 -3.26
CA ALA A 334 -5.87 0.24 -3.86
C ALA A 334 -7.25 0.02 -4.46
N HIS A 335 -8.14 0.97 -4.18
CA HIS A 335 -9.35 1.24 -4.95
C HIS A 335 -9.04 2.08 -6.20
N ASP A 336 -9.97 2.13 -7.14
CA ASP A 336 -9.84 2.87 -8.40
C ASP A 336 -9.45 4.36 -8.21
N GLU A 337 -10.01 5.01 -7.17
CA GLU A 337 -9.78 6.43 -6.89
C GLU A 337 -8.32 6.78 -6.58
N ILE A 338 -7.55 5.83 -6.03
CA ILE A 338 -6.17 6.07 -5.59
C ILE A 338 -5.11 5.53 -6.57
N GLU A 339 -5.52 4.87 -7.66
CA GLU A 339 -4.58 4.36 -8.65
C GLU A 339 -3.74 5.48 -9.27
N SER A 340 -4.37 6.58 -9.70
CA SER A 340 -3.69 7.67 -10.42
C SER A 340 -2.56 8.30 -9.58
N PRO A 341 -2.77 8.64 -8.29
CA PRO A 341 -1.68 8.97 -7.38
C PRO A 341 -0.58 7.89 -7.33
N LEU A 342 -0.91 6.63 -7.09
CA LEU A 342 0.09 5.56 -6.96
C LEU A 342 0.91 5.34 -8.24
N ASN A 343 0.28 5.42 -9.42
CA ASN A 343 0.96 5.39 -10.72
C ASN A 343 2.00 6.50 -10.85
N LYS A 344 1.75 7.71 -10.32
CA LYS A 344 2.73 8.81 -10.32
C LYS A 344 3.97 8.54 -9.45
N GLN A 345 3.88 7.59 -8.51
CA GLN A 345 5.05 7.10 -7.74
C GLN A 345 5.68 5.85 -8.35
N GLY A 346 5.16 5.37 -9.49
CA GLY A 346 5.65 4.18 -10.18
C GLY A 346 5.02 2.87 -9.71
N ALA A 347 4.03 2.91 -8.80
CA ALA A 347 3.26 1.72 -8.43
C ALA A 347 2.20 1.42 -9.49
N LYS A 348 2.13 0.17 -9.93
CA LYS A 348 1.33 -0.28 -11.09
C LYS A 348 0.53 -1.52 -10.74
N ARG A 349 -0.62 -1.70 -11.40
CA ARG A 349 -1.44 -2.91 -11.27
C ARG A 349 -0.74 -4.11 -11.94
N ALA A 350 -1.02 -5.30 -11.44
CA ALA A 350 -0.39 -6.54 -11.86
C ALA A 350 -1.29 -7.37 -12.78
N TYR A 351 -0.75 -7.85 -13.91
CA TYR A 351 -1.46 -8.63 -14.92
C TYR A 351 -0.72 -9.90 -15.32
N ILE A 352 -1.44 -10.96 -15.67
CA ILE A 352 -0.91 -12.12 -16.41
C ILE A 352 -1.43 -12.11 -17.84
N LYS A 353 -0.62 -12.60 -18.79
CA LYS A 353 -1.07 -12.77 -20.18
C LYS A 353 -1.48 -14.23 -20.41
N ALA A 354 -2.72 -14.46 -20.86
CA ALA A 354 -3.23 -15.75 -21.27
C ALA A 354 -4.11 -15.59 -22.51
N GLU A 355 -3.93 -16.43 -23.53
CA GLU A 355 -4.78 -16.45 -24.74
C GLU A 355 -4.94 -15.08 -25.44
N GLY A 356 -3.92 -14.21 -25.34
CA GLY A 356 -3.95 -12.87 -25.94
C GLY A 356 -4.61 -11.79 -25.07
N VAL A 357 -5.22 -12.16 -23.95
CA VAL A 357 -5.84 -11.26 -22.96
C VAL A 357 -4.89 -11.03 -21.79
N LEU A 358 -4.88 -9.82 -21.25
CA LEU A 358 -4.23 -9.49 -19.98
C LEU A 358 -5.26 -9.52 -18.86
N PHE A 359 -5.13 -10.50 -17.97
CA PHE A 359 -5.99 -10.65 -16.79
C PHE A 359 -5.31 -10.02 -15.59
N GLU A 360 -6.02 -9.15 -14.90
CA GLU A 360 -5.57 -8.60 -13.63
C GLU A 360 -5.43 -9.72 -12.58
N LEU A 361 -4.47 -9.59 -11.66
CA LEU A 361 -4.36 -10.49 -10.52
C LEU A 361 -5.60 -10.33 -9.62
N PRO A 362 -6.37 -11.40 -9.34
CA PRO A 362 -7.54 -11.35 -8.47
C PRO A 362 -7.08 -11.35 -7.01
N TYR A 363 -6.55 -10.22 -6.56
CA TYR A 363 -6.07 -10.06 -5.20
C TYR A 363 -7.26 -9.80 -4.25
N GLU A 364 -7.30 -10.55 -3.15
CA GLU A 364 -8.27 -10.39 -2.08
C GLU A 364 -7.51 -10.13 -0.78
N GLN A 365 -7.88 -9.06 -0.08
CA GLN A 365 -7.41 -8.82 1.28
C GLN A 365 -8.20 -9.73 2.24
N PRO A 366 -7.52 -10.56 3.07
CA PRO A 366 -8.21 -11.31 4.11
C PRO A 366 -8.77 -10.37 5.19
N PRO A 367 -9.81 -10.80 5.94
CA PRO A 367 -10.37 -10.00 7.04
C PRO A 367 -9.31 -9.54 8.04
N VAL A 368 -9.46 -8.30 8.52
CA VAL A 368 -8.57 -7.69 9.52
C VAL A 368 -8.90 -8.14 10.95
N GLU A 369 -10.20 -8.37 11.23
CA GLU A 369 -10.73 -8.78 12.53
C GLU A 369 -11.29 -10.20 12.53
N TRP A 370 -11.01 -10.92 13.62
CA TRP A 370 -11.27 -12.36 13.75
C TRP A 370 -11.92 -12.71 15.07
N ASN A 371 -12.93 -13.57 15.00
CA ASN A 371 -13.60 -14.07 16.18
C ASN A 371 -12.75 -15.12 16.89
N SER A 372 -12.21 -14.77 18.05
CA SER A 372 -11.30 -15.63 18.83
C SER A 372 -11.89 -16.98 19.25
N GLU A 373 -13.21 -17.09 19.36
CA GLU A 373 -13.90 -18.34 19.74
C GLU A 373 -14.04 -19.31 18.58
N THR A 374 -14.31 -18.79 17.38
CA THR A 374 -14.69 -19.61 16.21
C THR A 374 -13.60 -19.69 15.14
N GLY A 375 -12.65 -18.76 15.12
CA GLY A 375 -11.64 -18.65 14.06
C GLY A 375 -12.17 -18.10 12.74
N LYS A 376 -13.41 -17.63 12.73
CA LYS A 376 -14.07 -17.03 11.56
C LYS A 376 -13.93 -15.51 11.59
N PRO A 377 -14.15 -14.82 10.46
CA PRO A 377 -14.21 -13.36 10.44
C PRO A 377 -15.30 -12.86 11.40
N GLU A 378 -15.05 -11.73 12.07
CA GLU A 378 -16.07 -11.06 12.89
C GLU A 378 -17.27 -10.60 12.06
N GLU A 379 -18.42 -10.35 12.70
CA GLU A 379 -19.60 -9.84 11.99
C GLU A 379 -19.28 -8.49 11.31
N GLY A 380 -19.53 -8.41 10.00
CA GLY A 380 -19.19 -7.24 9.18
C GLY A 380 -17.75 -7.22 8.66
N ALA A 381 -16.86 -8.11 9.13
CA ALA A 381 -15.53 -8.28 8.56
C ALA A 381 -15.57 -9.28 7.40
N GLY A 382 -15.19 -8.83 6.20
CA GLY A 382 -15.21 -9.61 4.98
C GLY A 382 -13.87 -9.59 4.24
N THR A 383 -13.76 -10.43 3.21
CA THR A 383 -12.69 -10.26 2.23
C THR A 383 -13.01 -9.06 1.35
N VAL A 384 -12.03 -8.18 1.15
CA VAL A 384 -12.19 -7.01 0.28
C VAL A 384 -11.38 -7.24 -0.99
N PRO A 385 -12.01 -7.25 -2.18
CA PRO A 385 -11.26 -7.25 -3.42
C PRO A 385 -10.59 -5.89 -3.62
N GLU A 386 -9.29 -5.92 -3.92
CA GLU A 386 -8.44 -4.73 -4.02
C GLU A 386 -7.49 -4.84 -5.22
N HIS A 387 -7.08 -3.71 -5.79
CA HIS A 387 -6.01 -3.71 -6.78
C HIS A 387 -4.66 -3.85 -6.08
N LEU A 388 -3.93 -4.92 -6.39
CA LEU A 388 -2.56 -5.08 -5.91
C LEU A 388 -1.61 -4.17 -6.72
N MET A 389 -1.15 -3.11 -6.08
CA MET A 389 -0.27 -2.09 -6.67
C MET A 389 1.19 -2.34 -6.30
N LEU A 390 2.07 -2.51 -7.29
CA LEU A 390 3.48 -2.81 -7.08
C LEU A 390 4.42 -1.82 -7.77
N LYS A 391 5.49 -1.44 -7.06
CA LYS A 391 6.66 -0.73 -7.61
C LYS A 391 7.91 -1.53 -7.26
N LEU A 392 8.59 -2.10 -8.25
CA LEU A 392 9.82 -2.87 -7.99
C LEU A 392 11.02 -1.93 -7.83
N ALA A 393 11.89 -2.23 -6.86
CA ALA A 393 13.16 -1.51 -6.68
C ALA A 393 14.11 -1.65 -7.88
N SER A 394 13.92 -2.69 -8.70
CA SER A 394 14.67 -2.88 -9.95
C SER A 394 14.13 -2.07 -11.14
N GLU A 395 13.03 -1.32 -10.95
CA GLU A 395 12.32 -0.54 -11.98
C GLU A 395 11.80 -1.36 -13.18
N LYS A 396 11.93 -2.69 -13.12
CA LYS A 396 11.36 -3.60 -14.12
C LYS A 396 9.84 -3.57 -14.06
N ASN A 397 9.21 -3.68 -15.22
CA ASN A 397 7.75 -3.84 -15.36
C ASN A 397 7.31 -5.31 -15.45
N LYS A 398 8.18 -6.25 -15.07
CA LYS A 398 7.89 -7.69 -15.07
C LYS A 398 8.50 -8.35 -13.86
N VAL A 399 7.78 -9.30 -13.29
CA VAL A 399 8.17 -10.08 -12.11
C VAL A 399 7.61 -11.49 -12.21
N SER A 400 8.26 -12.47 -11.59
CA SER A 400 7.74 -13.84 -11.59
C SER A 400 6.57 -13.97 -10.62
N GLY A 401 5.60 -14.84 -10.92
CA GLY A 401 4.51 -15.16 -9.99
C GLY A 401 5.02 -15.66 -8.63
N LYS A 402 6.15 -16.39 -8.61
CA LYS A 402 6.83 -16.80 -7.37
C LYS A 402 7.19 -15.59 -6.49
N GLN A 403 7.79 -14.56 -7.08
CA GLN A 403 8.19 -13.35 -6.33
C GLN A 403 6.98 -12.55 -5.86
N ILE A 404 5.89 -12.49 -6.64
CA ILE A 404 4.62 -11.91 -6.17
C ILE A 404 4.14 -12.63 -4.91
N MET A 405 4.07 -13.97 -4.95
CA MET A 405 3.63 -14.74 -3.79
C MET A 405 4.56 -14.59 -2.59
N GLU A 406 5.87 -14.45 -2.80
CA GLU A 406 6.81 -14.20 -1.71
C GLU A 406 6.55 -12.86 -1.00
N MET A 407 6.12 -11.82 -1.73
CA MET A 407 5.74 -10.53 -1.16
C MET A 407 4.35 -10.58 -0.50
N VAL A 408 3.36 -11.18 -1.15
CA VAL A 408 1.99 -11.31 -0.62
C VAL A 408 1.97 -12.14 0.66
N ARG A 409 2.71 -13.25 0.72
CA ARG A 409 2.84 -14.05 1.95
C ARG A 409 3.47 -13.28 3.10
N GLY A 410 4.44 -12.41 2.81
CA GLY A 410 5.02 -11.53 3.82
C GLY A 410 4.00 -10.56 4.39
N MET A 411 3.16 -9.98 3.52
CA MET A 411 2.04 -9.14 3.93
C MET A 411 0.99 -9.90 4.73
N TYR A 412 0.54 -11.06 4.27
CA TYR A 412 -0.44 -11.87 5.02
C TYR A 412 0.12 -12.35 6.35
N LEU A 413 1.39 -12.74 6.43
CA LEU A 413 2.02 -13.12 7.69
C LEU A 413 2.00 -11.96 8.69
N TYR A 414 2.26 -10.75 8.21
CA TYR A 414 2.29 -9.55 9.04
C TYR A 414 0.89 -9.07 9.45
N ASN A 415 -0.08 -9.05 8.51
CA ASN A 415 -1.39 -8.43 8.72
C ASN A 415 -2.51 -9.41 9.10
N ASN A 416 -2.49 -10.65 8.60
CA ASN A 416 -3.69 -11.49 8.56
C ASN A 416 -3.53 -12.84 9.28
N TYR A 417 -2.35 -13.46 9.26
CA TYR A 417 -2.10 -14.62 10.10
C TYR A 417 -2.06 -14.18 11.58
N ARG A 418 -2.67 -14.99 12.43
CA ARG A 418 -2.77 -14.78 13.88
C ARG A 418 -2.25 -16.04 14.53
N GLU A 419 -1.47 -15.89 15.59
CA GLU A 419 -0.94 -17.03 16.33
C GLU A 419 -2.05 -17.80 17.05
N GLU A 420 -1.75 -19.02 17.51
CA GLU A 420 -2.72 -19.88 18.19
C GLU A 420 -3.27 -19.23 19.46
N GLU A 421 -2.43 -18.48 20.16
CA GLU A 421 -2.72 -17.77 21.41
C GLU A 421 -3.73 -16.64 21.24
N TYR A 422 -3.99 -16.17 20.02
CA TYR A 422 -5.07 -15.24 19.74
C TYR A 422 -6.45 -15.89 19.91
N PHE A 423 -6.54 -17.23 19.75
CA PHE A 423 -7.78 -17.98 19.72
C PHE A 423 -8.02 -18.76 21.03
N ASN A 424 -9.29 -18.92 21.39
CA ASN A 424 -9.70 -19.64 22.59
C ASN A 424 -9.56 -21.17 22.44
N SER A 425 -9.31 -21.66 21.22
CA SER A 425 -9.11 -23.09 20.93
C SER A 425 -8.21 -23.33 19.72
N LYS A 426 -7.61 -24.53 19.66
CA LYS A 426 -6.83 -24.99 18.50
C LYS A 426 -7.69 -25.13 17.26
N GLU A 427 -8.96 -25.48 17.44
CA GLU A 427 -9.94 -25.63 16.37
C GLU A 427 -10.23 -24.28 15.70
N ALA A 428 -10.43 -23.22 16.48
CA ALA A 428 -10.57 -21.85 15.96
C ALA A 428 -9.31 -21.42 15.19
N HIS A 429 -8.12 -21.63 15.73
CA HIS A 429 -6.87 -21.31 15.03
C HIS A 429 -6.72 -22.09 13.69
N LYS A 430 -7.14 -23.36 13.65
CA LYS A 430 -7.14 -24.15 12.41
C LYS A 430 -8.11 -23.60 11.37
N GLU A 431 -9.32 -23.21 11.77
CA GLU A 431 -10.31 -22.60 10.86
C GLU A 431 -9.80 -21.27 10.29
N HIS A 432 -9.20 -20.42 11.13
CA HIS A 432 -8.53 -19.18 10.71
C HIS A 432 -7.46 -19.45 9.65
N THR A 433 -6.52 -20.34 9.98
CA THR A 433 -5.40 -20.69 9.10
C THR A 433 -5.91 -21.26 7.77
N LYS A 434 -6.95 -22.09 7.80
CA LYS A 434 -7.58 -22.66 6.60
C LYS A 434 -8.21 -21.58 5.73
N PHE A 435 -8.87 -20.59 6.32
CA PHE A 435 -9.47 -19.48 5.60
C PHE A 435 -8.42 -18.63 4.86
N VAL A 436 -7.38 -18.16 5.58
CA VAL A 436 -6.33 -17.32 4.98
C VAL A 436 -5.57 -18.11 3.90
N LYS A 437 -5.25 -19.38 4.14
CA LYS A 437 -4.59 -20.24 3.14
C LYS A 437 -5.39 -20.44 1.86
N ARG A 438 -6.73 -20.51 1.94
CA ARG A 438 -7.58 -20.63 0.75
C ARG A 438 -7.41 -19.41 -0.15
N ILE A 439 -7.42 -18.21 0.42
CA ILE A 439 -7.21 -16.96 -0.32
C ILE A 439 -5.80 -16.94 -0.94
N GLU A 440 -4.79 -17.26 -0.13
CA GLU A 440 -3.40 -17.37 -0.61
C GLU A 440 -3.25 -18.36 -1.77
N GLN A 441 -3.92 -19.51 -1.69
CA GLN A 441 -3.86 -20.56 -2.71
C GLN A 441 -4.51 -20.13 -4.03
N ASN A 442 -5.64 -19.42 -3.99
CA ASN A 442 -6.29 -18.89 -5.19
C ASN A 442 -5.33 -18.01 -6.00
N LEU A 443 -4.64 -17.09 -5.33
CA LEU A 443 -3.65 -16.24 -5.98
C LEU A 443 -2.42 -17.03 -6.43
N ALA A 444 -1.95 -17.98 -5.61
CA ALA A 444 -0.80 -18.82 -5.94
C ALA A 444 -1.02 -19.62 -7.23
N ASP A 445 -2.19 -20.25 -7.37
CA ASP A 445 -2.57 -21.01 -8.56
C ASP A 445 -2.70 -20.10 -9.78
N PHE A 446 -3.25 -18.89 -9.58
CA PHE A 446 -3.38 -17.91 -10.65
C PHE A 446 -2.02 -17.48 -11.23
N VAL A 447 -0.99 -17.33 -10.38
CA VAL A 447 0.34 -16.86 -10.81
C VAL A 447 1.38 -17.98 -11.01
N ALA A 448 1.03 -19.24 -10.74
CA ALA A 448 1.95 -20.38 -10.78
C ALA A 448 2.65 -20.52 -12.14
N GLY A 449 3.98 -20.42 -12.13
CA GLY A 449 4.81 -20.53 -13.35
C GLY A 449 4.66 -19.38 -14.35
N LYS A 450 3.89 -18.33 -14.03
CA LYS A 450 3.61 -17.22 -14.95
C LYS A 450 4.53 -16.02 -14.73
N THR A 451 4.68 -15.23 -15.78
CA THR A 451 5.23 -13.87 -15.70
C THR A 451 4.10 -12.88 -15.46
N VAL A 452 4.31 -12.01 -14.47
CA VAL A 452 3.39 -10.93 -14.11
C VAL A 452 3.93 -9.62 -14.68
N TYR A 453 3.06 -8.89 -15.37
CA TYR A 453 3.32 -7.60 -16.01
C TYR A 453 2.76 -6.49 -15.14
N LEU A 454 3.55 -5.44 -14.91
CA LEU A 454 3.14 -4.29 -14.12
C LEU A 454 2.79 -3.13 -15.06
N LEU A 455 1.52 -2.71 -15.05
CA LEU A 455 0.98 -1.72 -15.99
C LEU A 455 0.24 -0.59 -15.26
N SER A 456 0.62 0.64 -15.56
CA SER A 456 -0.12 1.85 -15.18
C SER A 456 -1.37 2.04 -16.04
N ALA A 457 -2.34 2.83 -15.56
CA ALA A 457 -3.56 3.15 -16.30
C ALA A 457 -3.25 3.68 -17.72
N LYS A 458 -2.26 4.58 -17.86
CA LYS A 458 -1.83 5.11 -19.16
C LYS A 458 -1.29 4.03 -20.10
N GLU A 459 -0.52 3.09 -19.58
CA GLU A 459 0.01 1.97 -20.37
C GLU A 459 -1.12 1.04 -20.82
N ARG A 460 -2.08 0.75 -19.95
CA ARG A 460 -3.26 -0.06 -20.29
C ARG A 460 -4.10 0.60 -21.37
N GLU A 461 -4.41 1.88 -21.24
CA GLU A 461 -5.13 2.65 -22.26
C GLU A 461 -4.41 2.66 -23.61
N ALA A 462 -3.08 2.84 -23.61
CA ALA A 462 -2.29 2.77 -24.84
C ALA A 462 -2.31 1.37 -25.48
N MET A 463 -2.38 0.31 -24.69
CA MET A 463 -2.48 -1.07 -25.18
C MET A 463 -3.88 -1.43 -25.66
N LYS A 464 -4.94 -0.98 -24.98
CA LYS A 464 -6.35 -1.10 -25.41
C LYS A 464 -6.54 -0.46 -26.79
N LYS A 465 -5.96 0.73 -27.02
CA LYS A 465 -5.96 1.40 -28.35
C LYS A 465 -5.25 0.60 -29.45
N LYS A 466 -4.36 -0.33 -29.10
CA LYS A 466 -3.67 -1.24 -30.02
C LYS A 466 -4.40 -2.58 -30.18
N GLY A 467 -5.61 -2.71 -29.63
CA GLY A 467 -6.42 -3.93 -29.73
C GLY A 467 -6.08 -5.01 -28.70
N VAL A 468 -5.27 -4.71 -27.67
CA VAL A 468 -5.03 -5.66 -26.58
C VAL A 468 -6.26 -5.70 -25.67
N GLN A 469 -6.76 -6.91 -25.42
CA GLN A 469 -7.87 -7.13 -24.51
C GLN A 469 -7.40 -7.21 -23.06
N PHE A 470 -8.20 -6.64 -22.16
CA PHE A 470 -7.97 -6.67 -20.71
C PHE A 470 -9.20 -7.26 -20.02
N SER A 471 -8.95 -8.04 -18.99
CA SER A 471 -9.96 -8.45 -18.00
C SER A 471 -9.49 -7.87 -16.67
N GLU A 472 -10.09 -6.75 -16.31
CA GLU A 472 -9.83 -6.03 -15.06
C GLU A 472 -10.84 -6.50 -14.00
N TYR A 473 -10.39 -6.57 -12.75
CA TYR A 473 -11.25 -7.00 -11.64
C TYR A 473 -12.01 -5.78 -11.12
N GLU A 474 -13.29 -5.92 -10.80
CA GLU A 474 -14.08 -4.82 -10.19
C GLU A 474 -13.86 -4.82 -8.68
N THR A 475 -13.41 -3.69 -8.13
CA THR A 475 -13.35 -3.51 -6.68
C THR A 475 -14.73 -3.08 -6.16
N GLY A 476 -15.11 -3.55 -4.97
CA GLY A 476 -16.50 -3.53 -4.50
C GLY A 476 -17.04 -2.20 -3.97
N LYS A 477 -16.60 -1.05 -4.50
CA LYS A 477 -17.00 0.29 -4.03
C LYS A 477 -17.60 1.17 -5.11
#